data_AF-A0AB33CI70-F1
#
_entry.id   AF-A0AB33CI70-F1
#
_cell.length_a   1.000
_cell.length_b   1.000
_cell.length_c   1.000
_cell.angle_alpha   90.00
_cell.angle_beta   90.00
_cell.angle_gamma   90.00
#
_symmetry.space_group_name_H-M   'P 1'
#
loop_
_entity.id
_entity.type
_entity.pdbx_description
1 polymer ?
#
loop_
_entity_poly.entity_id
_entity_poly.type
_entity_poly.pdbx_seq_one_letter_code
_entity_poly.pdbx_strand_id
1 'polypeptide(L)'
;MQFVDVVGWLASIILIATLIRQIYKQWRSDAAQGVSRWLFLGQISASVLFILYSYLVGNAVFIVSNVLILLTALTGYALQRVKRRKLERAA
;
A
#
# COMPACT_ATOMS: atom_id res chain seq x y z
N MET A 1 -21.40 6.19 -16.18
CA MET A 1 -20.11 6.50 -15.53
C MET A 1 -19.91 8.00 -15.66
N GLN A 2 -19.99 8.74 -14.55
CA GLN A 2 -19.71 10.19 -14.57
C GLN A 2 -18.22 10.38 -14.90
N PHE A 3 -17.85 11.47 -15.57
CA PHE A 3 -16.43 11.79 -15.87
C PHE A 3 -15.55 11.73 -14.60
N VAL A 4 -16.12 12.12 -13.46
CA VAL A 4 -15.51 12.04 -12.13
C VAL A 4 -15.10 10.61 -11.76
N ASP A 5 -15.95 9.62 -12.02
CA ASP A 5 -15.65 8.20 -11.71
C ASP A 5 -14.48 7.69 -12.53
N VAL A 6 -14.45 8.03 -13.82
CA VAL A 6 -13.38 7.61 -14.75
C VAL A 6 -12.03 8.17 -14.30
N VAL A 7 -11.98 9.47 -13.96
CA VAL A 7 -10.76 10.11 -13.44
C VAL A 7 -10.33 9.45 -12.14
N GLY A 8 -11.27 9.18 -11.23
CA GLY A 8 -10.99 8.47 -9.97
C GLY A 8 -10.39 7.09 -10.19
N TRP A 9 -10.99 6.28 -11.08
CA TRP A 9 -10.48 4.94 -11.39
C TRP A 9 -9.10 4.97 -12.03
N LEU A 10 -8.85 5.88 -12.97
CA LEU A 10 -7.53 6.04 -13.60
C LEU A 10 -6.45 6.43 -12.58
N ALA A 11 -6.73 7.41 -11.72
CA ALA A 11 -5.82 7.81 -10.66
C ALA A 11 -5.50 6.65 -9.71
N SER A 12 -6.52 5.86 -9.38
CA SER A 12 -6.42 4.70 -8.50
C SER A 12 -5.57 3.59 -9.11
N ILE A 13 -5.76 3.28 -10.39
CA ILE A 13 -4.95 2.28 -11.12
C ILE A 13 -3.48 2.69 -11.13
N ILE A 14 -3.18 3.95 -11.45
CA ILE A 14 -1.81 4.48 -11.46
C ILE A 14 -1.19 4.39 -10.07
N LEU A 15 -1.94 4.79 -9.04
CA LEU A 15 -1.49 4.72 -7.65
C LEU A 15 -1.18 3.28 -7.22
N ILE A 16 -2.06 2.33 -7.50
CA ILE A 16 -1.82 0.91 -7.17
C ILE A 16 -0.62 0.35 -7.94
N ALA A 17 -0.50 0.64 -9.23
CA ALA A 17 0.62 0.19 -10.05
C ALA A 17 1.98 0.69 -9.51
N THR A 18 2.03 1.95 -9.06
CA THR A 18 3.25 2.52 -8.47
C THR A 18 3.59 1.89 -7.12
N LEU A 19 2.61 1.61 -6.26
CA LEU A 19 2.82 0.91 -4.99
C LEU A 19 3.32 -0.53 -5.19
N ILE A 20 2.74 -1.27 -6.15
CA ILE A 20 3.22 -2.61 -6.51
C ILE A 20 4.68 -2.57 -6.96
N ARG A 21 5.04 -1.60 -7.81
CA ARG A 21 6.43 -1.40 -8.26
C ARG A 21 7.37 -1.07 -7.10
N GLN A 22 6.92 -0.27 -6.13
CA GLN A 22 7.70 0.05 -4.92
C GLN A 22 7.98 -1.23 -4.10
N ILE A 23 6.97 -2.06 -3.88
CA ILE A 23 7.11 -3.33 -3.14
C ILE A 23 8.04 -4.29 -3.88
N TYR A 24 7.91 -4.41 -5.19
CA TYR A 24 8.80 -5.24 -6.01
C TYR A 24 10.26 -4.81 -5.90
N LYS A 25 10.53 -3.50 -6.01
CA LYS A 25 11.88 -2.94 -5.87
C LYS A 25 12.44 -3.18 -4.46
N GLN A 26 11.62 -3.03 -3.43
CA GLN A 26 12.02 -3.29 -2.05
C GLN A 26 12.34 -4.76 -1.80
N TRP A 27 11.57 -5.68 -2.41
CA TRP A 27 11.83 -7.11 -2.29
C TRP A 27 13.16 -7.50 -2.96
N ARG A 28 13.44 -6.94 -4.14
CA ARG A 28 14.66 -7.23 -4.92
C ARG A 28 15.93 -6.54 -4.39
N SER A 29 15.81 -5.40 -3.71
CA SER A 29 16.97 -4.66 -3.18
C SER A 29 17.64 -5.41 -2.02
N ASP A 30 18.91 -5.79 -2.16
CA ASP A 30 19.68 -6.55 -1.15
C ASP A 30 20.04 -5.75 0.10
N ALA A 31 20.05 -4.41 0.02
CA ALA A 31 20.48 -3.56 1.11
C ALA A 31 19.38 -3.36 2.18
N ALA A 32 19.80 -3.45 3.45
CA ALA A 32 19.02 -3.21 4.67
C ALA A 32 18.39 -1.80 4.79
N GLN A 33 18.46 -0.96 3.76
CA GLN A 33 17.79 0.34 3.63
C GLN A 33 16.33 0.19 3.18
N GLY A 34 15.66 -0.87 3.66
CA GLY A 34 14.25 -1.12 3.35
C GLY A 34 13.37 0.00 3.89
N VAL A 35 12.40 0.41 3.07
CA VAL A 35 11.36 1.42 3.34
C VAL A 35 10.94 1.44 4.82
N SER A 36 10.90 2.64 5.42
CA SER A 36 10.63 2.81 6.85
C SER A 36 9.37 2.06 7.30
N ARG A 37 9.45 1.33 8.43
CA ARG A 37 8.28 0.67 9.06
C ARG A 37 7.14 1.65 9.34
N TRP A 38 7.50 2.90 9.62
CA TRP A 38 6.56 3.99 9.84
C TRP A 38 5.72 4.30 8.60
N LEU A 39 6.27 4.11 7.40
CA LEU A 39 5.54 4.31 6.16
C LEU A 39 4.40 3.29 6.05
N PHE A 40 4.68 2.01 6.31
CA PHE A 40 3.64 0.97 6.28
C PHE A 40 2.60 1.16 7.37
N LEU A 41 3.01 1.49 8.60
CA LEU A 41 2.07 1.71 9.69
C LEU A 41 1.16 2.91 9.40
N GLY A 42 1.75 4.02 8.94
CA GLY A 42 0.99 5.20 8.52
C GLY A 42 0.04 4.90 7.37
N GLN A 43 0.48 4.14 6.37
CA GLN A 43 -0.34 3.78 5.21
C GLN A 43 -1.49 2.82 5.59
N ILE A 44 -1.27 1.87 6.50
CA ILE A 44 -2.33 1.01 7.06
C ILE A 44 -3.35 1.85 7.80
N SER A 45 -2.91 2.70 8.75
CA SER A 45 -3.82 3.56 9.53
C SER A 45 -4.59 4.53 8.63
N ALA A 46 -3.91 5.18 7.68
CA ALA A 46 -4.54 6.09 6.72
C ALA A 46 -5.55 5.37 5.82
N SER A 47 -5.21 4.18 5.31
CA SER A 47 -6.13 3.41 4.45
C SER A 47 -7.38 3.00 5.19
N VAL A 48 -7.28 2.57 6.46
CA VAL A 48 -8.45 2.24 7.29
C VAL A 48 -9.34 3.46 7.49
N LEU A 49 -8.74 4.62 7.85
CA LEU A 49 -9.48 5.86 8.02
C LEU A 49 -10.15 6.32 6.72
N PHE A 50 -9.46 6.20 5.58
CA PHE A 50 -10.03 6.57 4.29
C PHE A 50 -11.11 5.61 3.82
N ILE A 51 -11.03 4.30 4.10
CA ILE A 51 -12.13 3.36 3.82
C ILE A 51 -13.37 3.78 4.60
N LEU A 52 -13.23 4.05 5.91
CA LEU A 52 -14.35 4.49 6.74
C LEU A 52 -14.94 5.81 6.23
N TYR A 53 -14.10 6.81 5.99
CA TYR A 53 -14.53 8.10 5.43
C TYR A 53 -15.27 7.94 4.10
N SER A 54 -14.72 7.13 3.19
CA SER A 54 -15.28 6.96 1.84
C SER A 54 -16.58 6.17 1.86
N TYR A 55 -16.74 5.25 2.80
CA TYR A 55 -18.01 4.61 3.08
C TYR A 55 -19.06 5.62 3.54
N LEU A 56 -18.72 6.52 4.48
CA LEU A 56 -19.63 7.57 4.96
C LEU A 56 -20.02 8.58 3.88
N VAL A 57 -19.12 8.87 2.92
CA VAL A 57 -19.35 9.81 1.81
C VAL A 57 -19.95 9.11 0.57
N GLY A 58 -20.05 7.78 0.56
CA GLY A 58 -20.58 7.02 -0.57
C GLY A 58 -19.65 6.94 -1.79
N ASN A 59 -18.33 7.11 -1.63
CA ASN A 59 -17.36 7.10 -2.72
C ASN A 59 -16.75 5.70 -2.93
N ALA A 60 -17.38 4.91 -3.81
CA ALA A 60 -16.94 3.55 -4.11
C ALA A 60 -15.50 3.45 -4.65
N VAL A 61 -15.09 4.42 -5.49
CA VAL A 61 -13.74 4.43 -6.09
C VAL A 61 -12.67 4.55 -5.01
N PHE A 62 -12.87 5.46 -4.06
CA PHE A 62 -11.94 5.64 -2.95
C PHE A 62 -11.94 4.44 -1.99
N ILE A 63 -13.09 3.80 -1.74
CA ILE A 63 -13.14 2.57 -0.92
C ILE A 63 -12.27 1.48 -1.54
N VAL A 64 -12.50 1.14 -2.81
CA VAL A 64 -11.76 0.07 -3.50
C VAL A 64 -10.27 0.37 -3.52
N SER A 65 -9.91 1.62 -3.79
CA SER A 65 -8.52 2.06 -3.85
C SER A 65 -7.82 1.90 -2.50
N ASN A 66 -8.43 2.37 -1.42
CA ASN A 66 -7.82 2.27 -0.10
C ASN A 66 -7.78 0.82 0.42
N VAL A 67 -8.73 -0.04 0.03
CA VAL A 67 -8.63 -1.48 0.30
C VAL A 67 -7.40 -2.07 -0.40
N LEU A 68 -7.17 -1.75 -1.67
CA LEU A 68 -5.99 -2.23 -2.40
C LEU A 68 -4.69 -1.65 -1.80
N ILE A 69 -4.66 -0.36 -1.45
CA ILE A 69 -3.52 0.28 -0.77
C ILE A 69 -3.24 -0.43 0.56
N LEU A 70 -4.26 -0.75 1.35
CA LEU A 70 -4.13 -1.48 2.61
C LEU A 70 -3.49 -2.86 2.39
N LEU A 71 -3.97 -3.61 1.40
CA LEU A 71 -3.40 -4.91 1.04
C LEU A 71 -1.91 -4.79 0.66
N THR A 72 -1.56 -3.82 -0.20
CA THR A 72 -0.17 -3.59 -0.58
C THR A 72 0.71 -3.24 0.62
N ALA A 73 0.21 -2.41 1.55
CA ALA A 73 0.94 -2.02 2.75
C ALA A 73 1.17 -3.21 3.69
N LEU A 74 0.17 -4.07 3.88
CA LEU A 74 0.28 -5.31 4.65
C LEU A 74 1.32 -6.27 4.04
N THR A 75 1.28 -6.47 2.72
CA THR A 75 2.27 -7.31 2.01
C THR A 75 3.68 -6.75 2.17
N GLY A 76 3.89 -5.44 1.95
CA GLY A 76 5.19 -4.81 2.10
C GLY A 76 5.74 -4.90 3.53
N TYR A 77 4.90 -4.69 4.53
CA TYR A 77 5.26 -4.86 5.93
C TYR A 77 5.66 -6.31 6.26
N ALA A 78 4.88 -7.30 5.81
CA ALA A 78 5.17 -8.71 6.02
C ALA A 78 6.51 -9.13 5.38
N LEU A 79 6.73 -8.74 4.12
CA LEU A 79 7.99 -9.02 3.42
C LEU A 79 9.20 -8.42 4.13
N GLN A 80 9.09 -7.18 4.63
CA GLN A 80 10.15 -6.55 5.40
C GLN A 80 10.47 -7.32 6.69
N ARG A 81 9.44 -7.79 7.41
CA ARG A 81 9.61 -8.58 8.64
C ARG A 81 10.27 -9.93 8.37
N VAL A 82 9.89 -10.62 7.30
CA VAL A 82 10.50 -11.90 6.90
C VAL A 82 11.97 -11.71 6.52
N LYS A 83 12.28 -10.68 5.71
CA LYS A 83 13.67 -10.41 5.28
C LYS A 83 14.58 -10.07 6.47
N ARG A 84 14.11 -9.26 7.41
CA ARG A 84 14.87 -8.92 8.62
C ARG A 84 15.14 -10.15 9.50
N ARG A 85 14.13 -11.01 9.71
CA ARG A 85 14.30 -12.25 10.46
C ARG A 85 15.32 -13.21 9.82
N LYS A 86 15.41 -13.25 8.49
CA LYS A 86 16.44 -14.03 7.78
C LYS A 86 17.84 -13.48 8.02
N LEU A 87 18.00 -12.15 7.97
CA LEU A 87 19.29 -11.49 8.25
C LEU A 87 19.72 -11.70 9.71
N GLU A 88 18.80 -11.58 10.68
CA GLU A 88 19.07 -11.83 12.11
C GLU A 88 19.45 -13.29 12.42
N ARG A 89 19.03 -14.26 11.59
CA ARG A 89 19.40 -15.68 11.75
C ARG A 89 20.70 -16.07 11.06
N ALA A 90 21.20 -15.23 10.15
CA ALA A 90 22.41 -15.47 9.37
C ALA A 90 23.64 -14.76 9.97
N ALA A 91 23.44 -13.91 10.98
CA ALA A 91 24.48 -13.23 11.77
C ALA A 91 24.64 -13.92 13.12
#